data_AF-A0A351SGL6-F1
#
_entry.id   AF-A0A351SGL6-F1
#
_cell.length_a   1.000
_cell.length_b   1.000
_cell.length_c   1.000
_cell.angle_alpha   90.00
_cell.angle_beta   90.00
_cell.angle_gamma   90.00
#
_symmetry.space_group_name_H-M   'P 1'
#
loop_
_entity.id
_entity.type
_entity.pdbx_description
1 polymer ?
#
loop_
_entity_poly.entity_id
_entity_poly.type
_entity_poly.pdbx_seq_one_letter_code
_entity_poly.pdbx_strand_id
1 'polypeptide(L)'
;MLRWYLFFPLCVILALPLESFAEQPVLAVEFSGNDVTRASVLLEELTFSPGEPYDLDKVESSRQAIMDLGLFKEVTTEIEETDEGVIVTFKMVERWFILPVPRIDRSADGVISAGGIVRFDNLFGLNQQLQLVFKQEREDEGEGNKTDVFKLKYSANRFTGTPYGVRIDFGNELANEDLKEDGEVIGEAKTQNDRFAFAIARQVTVWRPDENWRLETGYFTHRRRTELKSGELGRREDGRSAGIELKLISNQVHIEPNRRTGKEYGIELTWANGMFGSEFDFHRYDIFYREYRPIQQPALV
;
A
#
# COMPACT_ATOMS: atom_id res chain seq x y z
N MET A 1 -15.56 -50.05 -68.44
CA MET A 1 -15.24 -50.31 -67.02
C MET A 1 -14.04 -49.43 -66.66
N LEU A 2 -14.29 -48.28 -66.03
CA LEU A 2 -13.30 -47.22 -65.79
C LEU A 2 -12.92 -47.24 -64.28
N ARG A 3 -11.64 -47.42 -63.95
CA ARG A 3 -11.12 -47.37 -62.57
C ARG A 3 -10.74 -45.93 -62.22
N TRP A 4 -11.28 -45.39 -61.13
CA TRP A 4 -10.86 -44.13 -60.52
C TRP A 4 -9.64 -44.36 -59.61
N TYR A 5 -8.59 -43.55 -59.76
CA TYR A 5 -7.49 -43.43 -58.82
C TYR A 5 -7.77 -42.23 -57.89
N LEU A 6 -7.94 -42.49 -56.59
CA LEU A 6 -7.98 -41.47 -55.55
C LEU A 6 -6.53 -41.12 -55.18
N PHE A 7 -6.08 -39.92 -55.56
CA PHE A 7 -4.86 -39.30 -55.06
C PHE A 7 -5.18 -38.63 -53.72
N PHE A 8 -4.68 -39.19 -52.62
CA PHE A 8 -4.72 -38.58 -51.29
C PHE A 8 -3.44 -37.75 -51.13
N PRO A 9 -3.48 -36.41 -50.97
CA PRO A 9 -2.27 -35.67 -50.67
C PRO A 9 -1.88 -35.97 -49.23
N LEU A 10 -0.67 -36.52 -49.07
CA LEU A 10 0.00 -36.71 -47.80
C LEU A 10 0.32 -35.32 -47.23
N CYS A 11 -0.53 -34.84 -46.32
CA CYS A 11 -0.28 -33.62 -45.56
C CYS A 11 0.80 -33.95 -44.52
N VAL A 12 2.06 -33.69 -44.87
CA VAL A 12 3.18 -33.75 -43.91
C VAL A 12 3.03 -32.56 -42.99
N ILE A 13 2.45 -32.80 -41.81
CA ILE A 13 2.46 -31.84 -40.70
C ILE A 13 3.90 -31.82 -40.20
N LEU A 14 4.64 -30.77 -40.58
CA LEU A 14 5.96 -30.49 -40.05
C LEU A 14 5.76 -30.05 -38.59
N ALA A 15 5.88 -30.98 -37.65
CA ALA A 15 5.94 -30.67 -36.23
C ALA A 15 7.29 -29.97 -35.98
N LEU A 16 7.27 -28.64 -35.93
CA LEU A 16 8.37 -27.89 -35.34
C LEU A 16 8.46 -28.34 -33.88
N PRO A 17 9.63 -28.78 -33.37
CA PRO A 17 9.79 -28.99 -31.95
C PRO A 17 9.52 -27.64 -31.28
N LEU A 18 8.44 -27.55 -30.50
CA LEU A 18 8.39 -26.57 -29.42
C LEU A 18 9.49 -27.03 -28.47
N GLU A 19 10.64 -26.37 -28.49
CA GLU A 19 11.63 -26.51 -27.43
C GLU A 19 10.91 -26.15 -26.13
N SER A 20 10.64 -27.19 -25.35
CA SER A 20 9.90 -27.11 -24.11
C SER A 20 10.86 -26.55 -23.08
N PHE A 21 10.74 -25.26 -22.79
CA PHE A 21 11.42 -24.61 -21.66
C PHE A 21 11.22 -25.34 -20.32
N ALA A 22 10.21 -26.21 -20.20
CA ALA A 22 9.73 -26.79 -18.94
C ALA A 22 10.70 -27.75 -18.23
N GLU A 23 11.86 -28.10 -18.80
CA GLU A 23 12.82 -29.02 -18.15
C GLU A 23 14.19 -28.39 -17.84
N GLN A 24 14.50 -27.19 -18.34
CA GLN A 24 15.79 -26.56 -18.08
C GLN A 24 15.81 -25.88 -16.71
N PRO A 25 16.87 -26.03 -15.90
CA PRO A 25 16.97 -25.35 -14.62
C PRO A 25 17.23 -23.85 -14.82
N VAL A 26 16.70 -23.03 -13.92
CA VAL A 26 17.09 -21.62 -13.84
C VAL A 26 18.51 -21.52 -13.28
N LEU A 27 19.47 -21.04 -14.07
CA LEU A 27 20.87 -20.89 -13.65
C LEU A 27 21.08 -19.65 -12.78
N ALA A 28 20.48 -18.53 -13.17
CA ALA A 28 20.63 -17.26 -12.50
C ALA A 28 19.40 -16.38 -12.67
N VAL A 29 19.21 -15.48 -11.71
CA VAL A 29 18.23 -14.39 -11.79
C VAL A 29 18.98 -13.08 -11.71
N GLU A 30 18.76 -12.22 -12.69
CA GLU A 30 19.38 -10.91 -12.79
C GLU A 30 18.33 -9.80 -12.75
N PHE A 31 18.74 -8.63 -12.25
CA PHE A 31 17.92 -7.42 -12.20
C PHE A 31 18.66 -6.28 -12.90
N SER A 32 17.92 -5.52 -13.70
CA SER A 32 18.46 -4.36 -14.42
C SER A 32 17.50 -3.18 -14.32
N GLY A 33 18.04 -1.98 -14.07
CA GLY A 33 17.27 -0.74 -13.92
C GLY A 33 16.79 -0.45 -12.50
N ASN A 34 17.29 -1.17 -11.49
CA ASN A 34 17.06 -0.93 -10.06
C ASN A 34 18.21 -0.11 -9.41
N ASP A 35 18.43 1.12 -9.88
CA ASP A 35 19.56 1.95 -9.43
C ASP A 35 19.50 2.31 -7.94
N VAL A 36 18.29 2.48 -7.39
CA VAL A 36 18.08 2.81 -5.97
C VAL A 36 17.56 1.61 -5.18
N THR A 37 16.63 0.85 -5.76
CA THR A 37 16.00 -0.30 -5.09
C THR A 37 16.99 -1.43 -4.96
N ARG A 38 17.18 -1.94 -3.75
CA ARG A 38 18.12 -3.03 -3.50
C ARG A 38 17.61 -4.32 -4.10
N ALA A 39 18.50 -5.06 -4.76
CA ALA A 39 18.18 -6.39 -5.30
C ALA A 39 17.61 -7.35 -4.24
N SER A 40 17.99 -7.21 -2.96
CA SER A 40 17.43 -8.00 -1.87
C SER A 40 15.92 -7.81 -1.68
N VAL A 41 15.36 -6.64 -2.03
CA VAL A 41 13.90 -6.43 -2.01
C VAL A 41 13.25 -7.21 -3.15
N LEU A 42 13.86 -7.17 -4.34
CA LEU A 42 13.33 -7.81 -5.55
C LEU A 42 13.36 -9.34 -5.43
N LEU A 43 14.43 -9.88 -4.86
CA LEU A 43 14.59 -11.31 -4.61
C LEU A 43 13.48 -11.91 -3.75
N GLU A 44 12.92 -11.13 -2.81
CA GLU A 44 11.85 -11.62 -1.94
C GLU A 44 10.47 -11.69 -2.61
N GLU A 45 10.32 -11.06 -3.78
CA GLU A 45 9.10 -11.12 -4.58
C GLU A 45 9.12 -12.29 -5.57
N LEU A 46 10.26 -12.98 -5.72
CA LEU A 46 10.37 -14.14 -6.59
C LEU A 46 9.66 -15.35 -5.96
N THR A 47 8.93 -16.09 -6.80
CA THR A 47 8.25 -17.34 -6.41
C THR A 47 9.03 -18.59 -6.80
N PHE A 48 10.28 -18.43 -7.23
CA PHE A 48 11.22 -19.47 -7.63
C PHE A 48 12.64 -19.06 -7.23
N SER A 49 13.53 -20.05 -7.13
CA SER A 49 14.97 -19.84 -6.90
C SER A 49 15.81 -20.43 -8.03
N PRO A 50 17.05 -19.94 -8.24
CA PRO A 50 18.02 -20.63 -9.08
C PRO A 50 18.17 -22.11 -8.69
N GLY A 51 18.24 -22.99 -9.67
CA GLY A 51 18.25 -24.45 -9.55
C GLY A 51 16.87 -25.11 -9.67
N GLU A 52 15.77 -24.35 -9.57
CA GLU A 52 14.44 -24.86 -9.87
C GLU A 52 14.22 -25.00 -11.39
N PRO A 53 13.36 -25.94 -11.85
CA PRO A 53 12.93 -25.98 -13.24
C PRO A 53 12.31 -24.65 -13.66
N TYR A 54 12.64 -24.20 -14.87
CA TYR A 54 12.02 -23.02 -15.45
C TYR A 54 10.51 -23.24 -15.59
N ASP A 55 9.77 -22.25 -15.10
CA ASP A 55 8.31 -22.23 -15.11
C ASP A 55 7.84 -20.81 -15.46
N LEU A 56 7.22 -20.67 -16.62
CA LEU A 56 6.74 -19.38 -17.13
C LEU A 56 5.72 -18.74 -16.18
N ASP A 57 4.85 -19.51 -15.53
CA ASP A 57 3.84 -18.98 -14.63
C ASP A 57 4.48 -18.41 -13.36
N LYS A 58 5.55 -19.05 -12.86
CA LYS A 58 6.33 -18.50 -11.73
C LYS A 58 7.09 -17.24 -12.12
N VAL A 59 7.66 -17.19 -13.33
CA VAL A 59 8.36 -16.00 -13.84
C VAL A 59 7.39 -14.83 -13.96
N GLU A 60 6.21 -15.06 -14.53
CA GLU A 60 5.19 -14.01 -14.71
C GLU A 60 4.58 -13.57 -13.37
N SER A 61 4.33 -14.51 -12.46
CA SER A 61 3.89 -14.20 -11.09
C SER A 61 4.92 -13.34 -10.35
N SER A 62 6.21 -13.67 -10.47
CA SER A 62 7.31 -12.89 -9.88
C SER A 62 7.43 -11.50 -10.50
N ARG A 63 7.29 -11.40 -11.83
CA ARG A 63 7.26 -10.11 -12.56
C ARG A 63 6.12 -9.23 -12.03
N GLN A 64 4.94 -9.81 -11.85
CA GLN A 64 3.77 -9.11 -11.33
C GLN A 64 3.96 -8.71 -9.86
N ALA A 65 4.52 -9.58 -9.01
CA ALA A 65 4.81 -9.25 -7.61
C ALA A 65 5.80 -8.07 -7.48
N ILE A 66 6.84 -8.03 -8.32
CA ILE A 66 7.76 -6.89 -8.41
C ILE A 66 7.02 -5.62 -8.84
N MET A 67 6.11 -5.70 -9.81
CA MET A 67 5.29 -4.58 -10.24
C MET A 67 4.33 -4.09 -9.13
N ASP A 68 3.80 -5.01 -8.33
CA ASP A 68 2.88 -4.76 -7.21
C ASP A 68 3.53 -4.03 -6.04
N LEU A 69 4.87 -4.04 -5.95
CA LEU A 69 5.62 -3.14 -5.06
C LEU A 69 5.27 -1.65 -5.32
N GLY A 70 4.83 -1.31 -6.54
CA GLY A 70 4.45 0.04 -6.93
C GLY A 70 5.63 1.01 -7.10
N LEU A 71 6.86 0.48 -7.05
CA LEU A 71 8.12 1.22 -7.18
C LEU A 71 8.54 1.44 -8.63
N PHE A 72 7.97 0.69 -9.57
CA PHE A 72 8.37 0.67 -10.98
C PHE A 72 7.26 1.17 -11.89
N LYS A 73 7.62 1.83 -12.98
CA LYS A 73 6.68 2.21 -14.05
C LYS A 73 6.34 1.01 -14.92
N GLU A 74 7.33 0.16 -15.13
CA GLU A 74 7.29 -1.01 -16.00
C GLU A 74 8.30 -2.04 -15.50
N VAL A 75 7.95 -3.32 -15.65
CA VAL A 75 8.80 -4.48 -15.37
C VAL A 75 8.58 -5.48 -16.51
N THR A 76 9.65 -5.79 -17.23
CA THR A 76 9.68 -6.78 -18.31
C THR A 76 10.65 -7.91 -17.97
N THR A 77 10.49 -9.05 -18.62
CA THR A 77 11.33 -10.23 -18.46
C THR A 77 12.05 -10.54 -19.76
N GLU A 78 13.34 -10.83 -19.66
CA GLU A 78 14.15 -11.39 -20.74
C GLU A 78 14.69 -12.74 -20.31
N ILE A 79 14.68 -13.68 -21.25
CA ILE A 79 15.05 -15.07 -21.02
C ILE A 79 16.20 -15.37 -21.98
N GLU A 80 17.34 -15.77 -21.42
CA GLU A 80 18.50 -16.21 -22.18
C GLU A 80 18.70 -17.71 -21.95
N GLU A 81 18.68 -18.46 -23.05
CA GLU A 81 18.92 -19.90 -23.03
C GLU A 81 20.41 -20.20 -23.20
N THR A 82 20.88 -21.16 -22.43
CA THR A 82 22.24 -21.69 -22.52
C THR A 82 22.18 -23.22 -22.56
N ASP A 83 23.29 -23.84 -22.94
CA ASP A 83 23.41 -25.32 -22.93
C ASP A 83 23.22 -25.91 -21.53
N GLU A 84 23.44 -25.13 -20.47
CA GLU A 84 23.38 -25.57 -19.07
C GLU A 84 22.03 -25.25 -18.39
N GLY A 85 21.22 -24.36 -18.97
CA GLY A 85 19.94 -23.92 -18.39
C GLY A 85 19.57 -22.49 -18.80
N VAL A 86 18.68 -21.86 -18.03
CA VAL A 86 18.04 -20.57 -18.38
C VAL A 86 18.47 -19.45 -17.43
N ILE A 87 18.82 -18.29 -17.96
CA ILE A 87 19.03 -17.05 -17.19
C ILE A 87 17.80 -16.17 -17.34
N VAL A 88 17.20 -15.78 -16.22
CA VAL A 88 16.02 -14.91 -16.19
C VAL A 88 16.42 -13.50 -15.75
N THR A 89 16.25 -12.52 -16.62
CA THR A 89 16.57 -11.12 -16.34
C THR A 89 15.29 -10.29 -16.23
N PHE A 90 15.07 -9.67 -15.07
CA PHE A 90 14.02 -8.69 -14.87
C PHE A 90 14.55 -7.29 -15.18
N LYS A 91 14.03 -6.65 -16.24
CA LYS A 91 14.34 -5.26 -16.59
C LYS A 91 13.22 -4.35 -16.09
N MET A 92 13.58 -3.25 -15.46
CA MET A 92 12.59 -2.34 -14.87
C MET A 92 12.97 -0.88 -15.01
N VAL A 93 11.97 -0.02 -14.86
CA VAL A 93 12.14 1.44 -14.85
C VAL A 93 11.61 2.00 -13.54
N GLU A 94 12.51 2.46 -12.67
CA GLU A 94 12.15 3.04 -11.37
C GLU A 94 11.28 4.30 -11.50
N ARG A 95 10.33 4.43 -10.56
CA ARG A 95 9.58 5.67 -10.35
C ARG A 95 10.40 6.64 -9.53
N TRP A 96 9.95 7.89 -9.50
CA TRP A 96 10.47 8.86 -8.55
C TRP A 96 9.98 8.51 -7.15
N PHE A 97 10.92 8.27 -6.23
CA PHE A 97 10.60 7.88 -4.86
C PHE A 97 10.26 9.06 -3.96
N ILE A 98 10.69 10.27 -4.31
CA ILE A 98 10.38 11.49 -3.57
C ILE A 98 9.32 12.26 -4.33
N LEU A 99 8.12 12.37 -3.76
CA LEU A 99 7.00 13.05 -4.39
C LEU A 99 6.44 14.15 -3.48
N PRO A 100 6.78 15.43 -3.76
CA PRO A 100 6.07 16.57 -3.19
C PRO A 100 4.77 16.81 -3.97
N VAL A 101 3.64 16.73 -3.28
CA VAL A 101 2.31 16.94 -3.85
C VAL A 101 1.66 18.14 -3.15
N PRO A 102 1.55 19.31 -3.81
CA PRO A 102 0.72 20.38 -3.28
C PRO A 102 -0.74 19.94 -3.25
N ARG A 103 -1.46 20.30 -2.20
CA ARG A 103 -2.86 19.96 -2.02
C ARG A 103 -3.64 21.21 -1.67
N ILE A 104 -4.65 21.50 -2.48
CA ILE A 104 -5.63 22.54 -2.22
C ILE A 104 -7.00 21.91 -2.45
N ASP A 105 -7.89 22.05 -1.48
CA ASP A 105 -9.26 21.57 -1.58
C ASP A 105 -10.25 22.56 -0.95
N ARG A 106 -11.50 22.51 -1.43
CA ARG A 106 -12.63 23.25 -0.87
C ARG A 106 -13.77 22.28 -0.68
N SER A 107 -14.31 22.22 0.52
CA SER A 107 -15.45 21.40 0.87
C SER A 107 -16.78 22.13 0.64
N ALA A 108 -17.88 21.39 0.68
CA ALA A 108 -19.22 21.95 0.42
C ALA A 108 -19.71 22.88 1.54
N ASP A 109 -19.23 22.70 2.76
CA ASP A 109 -19.45 23.54 3.94
C ASP A 109 -18.53 24.78 3.99
N GLY A 110 -17.77 25.05 2.93
CA GLY A 110 -16.99 26.28 2.80
C GLY A 110 -15.61 26.23 3.44
N VAL A 111 -15.15 25.08 3.94
CA VAL A 111 -13.79 24.93 4.44
C VAL A 111 -12.80 24.92 3.27
N ILE A 112 -11.77 25.76 3.36
CA ILE A 112 -10.65 25.80 2.42
C ILE A 112 -9.45 25.13 3.08
N SER A 113 -8.92 24.07 2.46
CA SER A 113 -7.68 23.42 2.86
C SER A 113 -6.56 23.77 1.89
N ALA A 114 -5.40 24.16 2.41
CA ALA A 114 -4.19 24.39 1.63
C ALA A 114 -2.97 23.79 2.33
N GLY A 115 -2.14 23.07 1.58
CA GLY A 115 -0.97 22.40 2.14
C GLY A 115 -0.21 21.56 1.13
N GLY A 116 0.50 20.56 1.65
CA GLY A 116 1.27 19.63 0.85
C GLY A 116 1.49 18.30 1.55
N ILE A 117 1.77 17.31 0.73
CA ILE A 117 2.20 15.97 1.12
C ILE A 117 3.60 15.78 0.54
N VAL A 118 4.55 15.35 1.36
CA VAL A 118 5.85 14.87 0.87
C VAL A 118 5.92 13.38 1.15
N ARG A 119 6.09 12.59 0.10
CA ARG A 119 6.26 11.13 0.23
C ARG A 119 7.68 10.73 -0.14
N PHE A 120 8.20 9.76 0.58
CA PHE A 120 9.40 9.00 0.28
C PHE A 120 8.98 7.54 0.20
N ASP A 121 8.78 7.01 -1.01
CA ASP A 121 8.13 5.71 -1.22
C ASP A 121 9.12 4.52 -1.22
N ASN A 122 10.45 4.78 -1.15
CA ASN A 122 11.51 3.76 -1.16
C ASN A 122 12.75 4.19 -0.36
N LEU A 123 12.56 4.56 0.91
CA LEU A 123 13.66 4.97 1.78
C LEU A 123 14.74 3.89 1.82
N PHE A 124 15.99 4.32 1.62
CA PHE A 124 17.20 3.48 1.63
C PHE A 124 17.21 2.33 0.59
N GLY A 125 16.30 2.36 -0.38
CA GLY A 125 16.13 1.29 -1.37
C GLY A 125 15.47 0.02 -0.81
N LEU A 126 14.73 0.13 0.31
CA LEU A 126 14.20 -0.99 1.08
C LEU A 126 12.67 -1.11 1.06
N ASN A 127 11.97 -0.45 0.12
CA ASN A 127 10.50 -0.35 0.08
C ASN A 127 9.89 0.16 1.41
N GLN A 128 10.61 1.05 2.08
CA GLN A 128 10.15 1.75 3.28
C GLN A 128 9.54 3.08 2.88
N GLN A 129 8.39 3.40 3.47
CA GLN A 129 7.60 4.56 3.12
C GLN A 129 7.58 5.56 4.26
N LEU A 130 7.85 6.83 3.95
CA LEU A 130 7.65 7.96 4.85
C LEU A 130 6.76 9.00 4.18
N GLN A 131 5.68 9.38 4.85
CA GLN A 131 4.77 10.41 4.41
C GLN A 131 4.72 11.53 5.45
N LEU A 132 5.02 12.74 5.00
CA LEU A 132 4.82 13.97 5.75
C LEU A 132 3.63 14.71 5.16
N VAL A 133 2.72 15.18 6.01
CA VAL A 133 1.57 15.99 5.62
C VAL A 133 1.59 17.27 6.43
N PHE A 134 1.56 18.40 5.75
CA PHE A 134 1.39 19.72 6.36
C PHE A 134 0.23 20.39 5.64
N LYS A 135 -0.84 20.71 6.35
CA LYS A 135 -1.96 21.46 5.77
C LYS A 135 -2.55 22.44 6.77
N GLN A 136 -3.15 23.48 6.27
CA GLN A 136 -3.94 24.45 7.01
C GLN A 136 -5.36 24.42 6.47
N GLU A 137 -6.34 24.33 7.36
CA GLU A 137 -7.76 24.46 7.05
C GLU A 137 -8.27 25.80 7.59
N ARG A 138 -9.17 26.41 6.83
CA ARG A 138 -9.84 27.67 7.15
C ARG A 138 -11.34 27.52 6.92
N GLU A 139 -12.13 27.76 7.95
CA GLU A 139 -13.60 27.78 7.87
C GLU A 139 -14.09 29.06 7.17
N ASP A 140 -15.41 29.18 7.00
CA ASP A 140 -16.10 30.37 6.48
C ASP A 140 -15.46 30.95 5.21
N GLU A 141 -15.30 30.12 4.18
CA GLU A 141 -14.71 30.50 2.89
C GLU A 141 -13.30 31.10 2.99
N GLY A 142 -12.55 30.74 4.03
CA GLY A 142 -11.18 31.20 4.24
C GLY A 142 -11.03 32.28 5.29
N GLU A 143 -12.13 32.84 5.79
CA GLU A 143 -12.12 33.96 6.74
C GLU A 143 -12.26 33.50 8.20
N GLY A 144 -12.73 32.28 8.41
CA GLY A 144 -13.04 31.75 9.73
C GLY A 144 -11.85 31.14 10.46
N ASN A 145 -12.23 30.27 11.39
CA ASN A 145 -11.34 29.53 12.26
C ASN A 145 -10.30 28.72 11.50
N LYS A 146 -9.13 28.58 12.12
CA LYS A 146 -7.94 28.00 11.50
C LYS A 146 -7.53 26.72 12.20
N THR A 147 -7.27 25.69 11.42
CA THR A 147 -6.72 24.41 11.90
C THR A 147 -5.43 24.08 11.19
N ASP A 148 -4.32 24.03 11.92
CA ASP A 148 -3.03 23.56 11.41
C ASP A 148 -2.92 22.05 11.66
N VAL A 149 -2.55 21.28 10.63
CA VAL A 149 -2.41 19.83 10.71
C VAL A 149 -1.04 19.41 10.24
N PHE A 150 -0.34 18.69 11.11
CA PHE A 150 0.89 17.98 10.80
C PHE A 150 0.70 16.48 11.00
N LYS A 151 1.12 15.67 10.03
CA LYS A 151 1.16 14.20 10.16
C LYS A 151 2.49 13.67 9.65
N LEU A 152 3.04 12.71 10.37
CA LEU A 152 4.16 11.90 9.95
C LEU A 152 3.72 10.44 9.99
N LYS A 153 3.90 9.73 8.89
CA LYS A 153 3.63 8.29 8.80
C LYS A 153 4.85 7.59 8.27
N TYR A 154 5.30 6.58 8.98
CA TYR A 154 6.37 5.70 8.54
C TYR A 154 5.85 4.26 8.51
N SER A 155 6.15 3.54 7.44
CA SER A 155 5.82 2.13 7.33
C SER A 155 6.87 1.35 6.57
N ALA A 156 7.22 0.20 7.10
CA ALA A 156 7.93 -0.84 6.37
C ALA A 156 6.98 -2.03 6.25
N ASN A 157 6.61 -2.39 5.02
CA ASN A 157 5.68 -3.50 4.80
C ASN A 157 6.27 -4.83 5.27
N ARG A 158 7.55 -5.02 4.97
CA ARG A 158 8.34 -6.16 5.38
C ARG A 158 9.79 -5.69 5.54
N PHE A 159 10.45 -6.05 6.64
CA PHE A 159 11.88 -5.91 6.75
C PHE A 159 12.55 -7.06 6.02
N THR A 160 13.53 -6.73 5.18
CA THR A 160 14.25 -7.72 4.37
C THR A 160 14.75 -8.89 5.21
N GLY A 161 14.48 -10.11 4.77
CA GLY A 161 14.81 -11.37 5.42
C GLY A 161 13.85 -11.80 6.52
N THR A 162 12.75 -11.08 6.76
CA THR A 162 11.82 -11.37 7.85
C THR A 162 10.36 -11.30 7.40
N PRO A 163 9.42 -11.99 8.07
CA PRO A 163 7.98 -11.83 7.80
C PRO A 163 7.38 -10.60 8.50
N TYR A 164 8.20 -9.75 9.13
CA TYR A 164 7.75 -8.69 10.02
C TYR A 164 7.81 -7.31 9.35
N GLY A 165 6.85 -6.46 9.68
CA GLY A 165 6.81 -5.06 9.28
C GLY A 165 6.49 -4.14 10.46
N VAL A 166 6.52 -2.83 10.21
CA VAL A 166 6.18 -1.84 11.22
C VAL A 166 5.36 -0.70 10.61
N ARG A 167 4.49 -0.11 11.42
CA ARG A 167 3.81 1.16 11.16
C ARG A 167 4.02 2.08 12.35
N ILE A 168 4.34 3.34 12.08
CA ILE A 168 4.43 4.41 13.07
C ILE A 168 3.67 5.60 12.50
N ASP A 169 2.72 6.11 13.25
CA ASP A 169 1.96 7.31 12.90
C ASP A 169 2.07 8.33 14.03
N PHE A 170 2.38 9.56 13.65
CA PHE A 170 2.31 10.73 14.50
C PHE A 170 1.40 11.78 13.85
N GLY A 171 0.58 12.43 14.65
CA GLY A 171 -0.27 13.52 14.20
C GLY A 171 -0.36 14.60 15.26
N ASN A 172 -0.29 15.85 14.83
CA ASN A 172 -0.65 17.00 15.64
C ASN A 172 -1.64 17.85 14.84
N GLU A 173 -2.67 18.30 15.52
CA GLU A 173 -3.67 19.21 14.97
C GLU A 173 -3.94 20.30 15.99
N LEU A 174 -3.86 21.54 15.53
CA LEU A 174 -4.02 22.74 16.35
C LEU A 174 -5.13 23.59 15.73
N ALA A 175 -6.29 23.59 16.36
CA ALA A 175 -7.49 24.26 15.90
C ALA A 175 -7.81 25.46 16.79
N ASN A 176 -8.13 26.60 16.18
CA ASN A 176 -8.98 27.60 16.83
C ASN A 176 -10.42 27.19 16.54
N GLU A 177 -11.27 27.14 17.55
CA GLU A 177 -12.64 26.69 17.40
C GLU A 177 -13.59 27.58 18.20
N ASP A 178 -14.75 27.87 17.59
CA ASP A 178 -15.90 28.42 18.30
C ASP A 178 -16.61 27.28 19.04
N LEU A 179 -16.76 27.45 20.35
CA LEU A 179 -17.51 26.54 21.19
C LEU A 179 -18.98 26.87 21.06
N LYS A 180 -19.78 25.90 20.61
CA LYS A 180 -21.21 26.05 20.41
C LYS A 180 -22.01 25.11 21.30
N GLU A 181 -23.06 25.64 21.95
CA GLU A 181 -24.06 24.85 22.67
C GLU A 181 -25.44 25.24 22.14
N ASP A 182 -26.26 24.25 21.79
CA ASP A 182 -27.56 24.42 21.13
C ASP A 182 -27.54 25.33 19.87
N GLY A 183 -26.38 25.43 19.20
CA GLY A 183 -26.18 26.22 17.98
C GLY A 183 -25.70 27.66 18.21
N GLU A 184 -25.67 28.13 19.46
CA GLU A 184 -25.16 29.45 19.83
C GLU A 184 -23.69 29.37 20.24
N VAL A 185 -22.90 30.38 19.86
CA VAL A 185 -21.49 30.47 20.26
C VAL A 185 -21.42 30.90 21.72
N ILE A 186 -20.92 30.02 22.58
CA ILE A 186 -20.79 30.23 24.03
C ILE A 186 -19.36 30.57 24.45
N GLY A 187 -18.38 30.37 23.57
CA GLY A 187 -16.98 30.69 23.84
C GLY A 187 -16.07 30.42 22.64
N GLU A 188 -14.80 30.76 22.80
CA GLU A 188 -13.75 30.48 21.83
C GLU A 188 -12.64 29.71 22.53
N ALA A 189 -12.08 28.71 21.85
CA ALA A 189 -10.99 27.93 22.39
C ALA A 189 -9.92 27.61 21.36
N LYS A 190 -8.77 27.18 21.89
CA LYS A 190 -7.72 26.55 21.13
C LYS A 190 -7.68 25.08 21.49
N THR A 191 -7.97 24.19 20.55
CA THR A 191 -7.85 22.75 20.75
C THR A 191 -6.55 22.23 20.14
N GLN A 192 -5.85 21.40 20.88
CA GLN A 192 -4.71 20.61 20.41
C GLN A 192 -5.06 19.12 20.49
N ASN A 193 -4.92 18.43 19.36
CA ASN A 193 -5.10 17.00 19.22
C ASN A 193 -3.75 16.36 18.86
N ASP A 194 -3.17 15.60 19.79
CA ASP A 194 -1.94 14.83 19.57
C ASP A 194 -2.28 13.35 19.39
N ARG A 195 -1.73 12.73 18.34
CA ARG A 195 -1.92 11.32 18.02
C ARG A 195 -0.57 10.63 17.87
N PHE A 196 -0.46 9.46 18.46
CA PHE A 196 0.62 8.53 18.23
C PHE A 196 0.05 7.13 18.08
N ALA A 197 0.51 6.39 17.09
CA ALA A 197 0.24 4.97 16.97
C ALA A 197 1.51 4.25 16.51
N PHE A 198 1.70 3.03 17.01
CA PHE A 198 2.69 2.11 16.48
C PHE A 198 2.04 0.74 16.30
N ALA A 199 2.43 0.01 15.27
CA ALA A 199 2.03 -1.37 15.08
C ALA A 199 3.18 -2.20 14.53
N ILE A 200 3.22 -3.46 14.97
CA ILE A 200 4.05 -4.49 14.35
C ILE A 200 3.13 -5.33 13.47
N ALA A 201 3.60 -5.61 12.26
CA ALA A 201 2.90 -6.47 11.33
C ALA A 201 3.64 -7.79 11.16
N ARG A 202 2.90 -8.85 10.86
CA ARG A 202 3.44 -10.16 10.47
C ARG A 202 2.63 -10.72 9.30
N GLN A 203 3.31 -11.17 8.25
CA GLN A 203 2.69 -11.98 7.20
C GLN A 203 2.34 -13.39 7.73
N VAL A 204 1.09 -13.82 7.52
CA VAL A 204 0.52 -15.03 8.12
C VAL A 204 0.59 -16.22 7.17
N THR A 205 0.37 -16.01 5.88
CA THR A 205 0.33 -17.09 4.89
C THR A 205 1.60 -17.12 4.05
N VAL A 206 2.17 -18.32 3.89
CA VAL A 206 3.32 -18.62 2.98
C VAL A 206 2.93 -19.67 1.92
N TRP A 207 1.72 -20.26 1.99
CA TRP A 207 1.33 -21.46 1.23
C TRP A 207 0.50 -21.20 -0.05
N ARG A 208 -0.03 -19.99 -0.22
CA ARG A 208 -0.77 -19.55 -1.42
C ARG A 208 -0.24 -18.17 -1.81
N PRO A 209 0.55 -18.05 -2.90
CA PRO A 209 1.14 -16.78 -3.33
C PRO A 209 0.10 -15.67 -3.59
N ASP A 210 -1.12 -16.07 -3.94
CA ASP A 210 -2.26 -15.20 -4.25
C ASP A 210 -3.04 -14.72 -3.00
N GLU A 211 -2.80 -15.29 -1.81
CA GLU A 211 -3.49 -14.94 -0.57
C GLU A 211 -2.51 -14.36 0.49
N ASN A 212 -2.11 -13.10 0.31
CA ASN A 212 -1.19 -12.41 1.23
C ASN A 212 -1.93 -11.84 2.46
N TRP A 213 -2.18 -12.68 3.46
CA TRP A 213 -2.75 -12.27 4.75
C TRP A 213 -1.68 -11.66 5.66
N ARG A 214 -2.03 -10.53 6.28
CA ARG A 214 -1.18 -9.80 7.22
C ARG A 214 -1.94 -9.47 8.50
N LEU A 215 -1.34 -9.82 9.63
CA LEU A 215 -1.82 -9.48 10.96
C LEU A 215 -1.01 -8.30 11.49
N GLU A 216 -1.66 -7.22 11.90
CA GLU A 216 -1.04 -6.10 12.60
C GLU A 216 -1.57 -6.02 14.03
N THR A 217 -0.65 -5.85 14.97
CA THR A 217 -0.97 -5.59 16.37
C THR A 217 -0.32 -4.27 16.74
N GLY A 218 -1.12 -3.32 17.22
CA GLY A 218 -0.66 -1.97 17.53
C GLY A 218 -1.16 -1.43 18.85
N TYR A 219 -0.53 -0.34 19.25
CA TYR A 219 -0.96 0.53 20.34
C TYR A 219 -1.15 1.94 19.80
N PHE A 220 -2.17 2.62 20.27
CA PHE A 220 -2.43 4.01 19.94
C PHE A 220 -2.68 4.84 21.20
N THR A 221 -2.40 6.13 21.08
CA THR A 221 -2.88 7.14 22.00
C THR A 221 -3.31 8.39 21.24
N HIS A 222 -4.42 8.98 21.67
CA HIS A 222 -4.96 10.23 21.19
C HIS A 222 -5.24 11.10 22.41
N ARG A 223 -4.68 12.31 22.44
CA ARG A 223 -4.90 13.26 23.51
C ARG A 223 -5.45 14.54 22.95
N ARG A 224 -6.61 14.95 23.48
CA ARG A 224 -7.21 16.26 23.24
C ARG A 224 -6.96 17.16 24.44
N ARG A 225 -6.54 18.40 24.19
CA ARG A 225 -6.43 19.46 25.18
C ARG A 225 -7.07 20.72 24.62
N THR A 226 -7.82 21.42 25.43
CA THR A 226 -8.57 22.61 25.04
C THR A 226 -8.20 23.74 26.00
N GLU A 227 -7.67 24.81 25.44
CA GLU A 227 -7.37 26.05 26.15
C GLU A 227 -8.47 27.07 25.81
N LEU A 228 -9.30 27.39 26.80
CA LEU A 228 -10.36 28.38 26.65
C LEU A 228 -9.76 29.78 26.51
N LYS A 229 -10.13 30.51 25.45
CA LYS A 229 -9.72 31.90 25.24
C LYS A 229 -10.73 32.88 25.80
N SER A 230 -12.01 32.59 25.61
CA SER A 230 -13.13 33.43 26.05
C SER A 230 -14.41 32.62 26.22
N GLY A 231 -15.36 33.11 27.00
CA GLY A 231 -16.66 32.48 27.20
C GLY A 231 -16.59 31.26 28.12
N GLU A 232 -17.37 30.22 27.78
CA GLU A 232 -17.50 28.98 28.56
C GLU A 232 -17.14 27.75 27.71
N LEU A 233 -16.62 26.70 28.37
CA LEU A 233 -16.20 25.46 27.69
C LEU A 233 -17.39 24.59 27.23
N GLY A 234 -18.56 24.78 27.86
CA GLY A 234 -19.74 23.92 27.67
C GLY A 234 -19.50 22.47 28.13
N ARG A 235 -20.21 21.52 27.49
CA ARG A 235 -20.15 20.08 27.79
C ARG A 235 -18.97 19.33 27.16
N ARG A 236 -17.94 20.02 26.68
CA ARG A 236 -16.78 19.34 26.05
C ARG A 236 -15.89 18.70 27.09
N GLU A 237 -15.53 17.44 26.83
CA GLU A 237 -14.55 16.71 27.62
C GLU A 237 -13.23 16.62 26.86
N ASP A 238 -12.20 17.23 27.44
CA ASP A 238 -10.83 16.88 27.12
C ASP A 238 -10.51 15.49 27.64
N GLY A 239 -9.46 14.89 27.09
CA GLY A 239 -8.92 13.69 27.70
C GLY A 239 -7.99 12.92 26.79
N ARG A 240 -7.60 11.75 27.28
CA ARG A 240 -6.73 10.83 26.56
C ARG A 240 -7.44 9.52 26.29
N SER A 241 -7.56 9.16 25.02
CA SER A 241 -7.85 7.80 24.60
C SER A 241 -6.56 7.03 24.38
N ALA A 242 -6.48 5.79 24.84
CA ALA A 242 -5.36 4.92 24.55
C ALA A 242 -5.79 3.46 24.52
N GLY A 243 -5.17 2.65 23.68
CA GLY A 243 -5.68 1.30 23.46
C GLY A 243 -4.81 0.48 22.54
N ILE A 244 -5.31 -0.72 22.26
CA ILE A 244 -4.72 -1.65 21.31
C ILE A 244 -5.56 -1.73 20.04
N GLU A 245 -4.88 -1.99 18.93
CA GLU A 245 -5.45 -2.21 17.61
C GLU A 245 -5.03 -3.61 17.13
N LEU A 246 -5.98 -4.40 16.63
CA LEU A 246 -5.71 -5.66 15.95
C LEU A 246 -6.31 -5.59 14.55
N LYS A 247 -5.49 -5.74 13.52
CA LYS A 247 -5.91 -5.67 12.13
C LYS A 247 -5.53 -6.93 11.37
N LEU A 248 -6.49 -7.53 10.70
CA LEU A 248 -6.26 -8.62 9.75
C LEU A 248 -6.65 -8.14 8.35
N ILE A 249 -5.69 -8.13 7.44
CA ILE A 249 -5.87 -7.61 6.07
C ILE A 249 -5.37 -8.62 5.04
N SER A 250 -6.08 -8.73 3.93
CA SER A 250 -5.61 -9.41 2.71
C SER A 250 -5.59 -8.39 1.57
N ASN A 251 -4.44 -8.23 0.93
CA ASN A 251 -4.27 -7.36 -0.22
C ASN A 251 -3.87 -8.20 -1.44
N GLN A 252 -4.78 -8.28 -2.41
CA GLN A 252 -4.64 -9.02 -3.66
C GLN A 252 -4.86 -8.05 -4.84
N VAL A 253 -4.39 -6.81 -4.68
CA VAL A 253 -4.50 -5.77 -5.71
C VAL A 253 -3.24 -5.81 -6.56
N HIS A 254 -3.41 -6.14 -7.84
CA HIS A 254 -2.34 -6.09 -8.81
C HIS A 254 -2.25 -4.71 -9.45
N ILE A 255 -1.02 -4.22 -9.59
CA ILE A 255 -0.68 -2.96 -10.25
C ILE A 255 -0.26 -3.28 -11.67
N GLU A 256 -0.94 -2.66 -12.62
CA GLU A 256 -0.57 -2.66 -14.02
C GLU A 256 -0.21 -1.22 -14.45
N PRO A 257 0.50 -1.00 -15.58
CA PRO A 257 0.97 0.33 -15.96
C PRO A 257 -0.11 1.43 -15.92
N ASN A 258 -1.33 1.10 -16.34
CA ASN A 258 -2.44 2.05 -16.47
C ASN A 258 -3.70 1.70 -15.65
N ARG A 259 -3.67 0.63 -14.86
CA ARG A 259 -4.86 0.17 -14.12
C ARG A 259 -4.48 -0.65 -12.89
N ARG A 260 -5.50 -0.99 -12.11
CA ARG A 260 -5.41 -1.94 -10.99
C ARG A 260 -6.50 -2.98 -11.13
N THR A 261 -6.23 -4.18 -10.66
CA THR A 261 -7.16 -5.30 -10.67
C THR A 261 -7.11 -6.02 -9.33
N GLY A 262 -8.14 -6.79 -9.01
CA GLY A 262 -8.19 -7.58 -7.79
C GLY A 262 -8.88 -6.89 -6.62
N LYS A 263 -8.60 -7.34 -5.40
CA LYS A 263 -9.40 -7.03 -4.21
C LYS A 263 -8.55 -6.84 -2.96
N GLU A 264 -9.07 -6.06 -2.04
CA GLU A 264 -8.51 -5.86 -0.72
C GLU A 264 -9.64 -5.81 0.29
N TYR A 265 -9.45 -6.50 1.40
CA TYR A 265 -10.44 -6.53 2.47
C TYR A 265 -9.76 -6.80 3.80
N GLY A 266 -10.43 -6.40 4.87
CA GLY A 266 -9.89 -6.60 6.19
C GLY A 266 -10.86 -6.19 7.28
N ILE A 267 -10.44 -6.51 8.50
CA ILE A 267 -11.10 -6.15 9.74
C ILE A 267 -10.08 -5.52 10.68
N GLU A 268 -10.50 -4.48 11.38
CA GLU A 268 -9.72 -3.78 12.39
C GLU A 268 -10.57 -3.67 13.66
N LEU A 269 -9.97 -4.09 14.78
CA LEU A 269 -10.59 -4.15 16.09
C LEU A 269 -9.80 -3.25 17.03
N THR A 270 -10.49 -2.33 17.69
CA THR A 270 -9.88 -1.38 18.61
C THR A 270 -10.50 -1.55 20.00
N TRP A 271 -9.65 -1.66 21.02
CA TRP A 271 -10.07 -1.64 22.42
C TRP A 271 -9.30 -0.56 23.17
N ALA A 272 -10.03 0.42 23.70
CA ALA A 272 -9.49 1.45 24.57
C ALA A 272 -10.16 1.37 25.93
N ASN A 273 -9.35 1.36 26.98
CA ASN A 273 -9.82 1.42 28.35
C ASN A 273 -8.71 1.83 29.32
N GLY A 274 -9.06 1.94 30.61
CA GLY A 274 -8.12 2.29 31.68
C GLY A 274 -6.85 1.43 31.76
N MET A 275 -6.89 0.14 31.36
CA MET A 275 -5.71 -0.75 31.34
C MET A 275 -4.61 -0.24 30.40
N PHE A 276 -5.00 0.43 29.31
CA PHE A 276 -4.09 0.96 28.30
C PHE A 276 -3.74 2.44 28.51
N GLY A 277 -4.20 3.03 29.62
CA GLY A 277 -4.02 4.45 29.95
C GLY A 277 -5.08 5.37 29.35
N SER A 278 -6.21 4.83 28.88
CA SER A 278 -7.36 5.60 28.42
C SER A 278 -8.16 6.17 29.60
N GLU A 279 -8.69 7.37 29.44
CA GLU A 279 -9.73 7.96 30.30
C GLU A 279 -11.14 7.61 29.81
N PHE A 280 -11.24 7.07 28.59
CA PHE A 280 -12.49 6.66 27.96
C PHE A 280 -12.47 5.16 27.65
N ASP A 281 -13.58 4.48 27.91
CA ASP A 281 -13.75 3.08 27.56
C ASP A 281 -14.58 2.95 26.29
N PHE A 282 -14.01 2.37 25.24
CA PHE A 282 -14.74 2.11 24.00
C PHE A 282 -14.16 0.95 23.19
N HIS A 283 -15.00 0.43 22.30
CA HIS A 283 -14.65 -0.56 21.31
C HIS A 283 -15.06 -0.09 19.92
N ARG A 284 -14.21 -0.30 18.93
CA ARG A 284 -14.50 0.02 17.53
C ARG A 284 -14.20 -1.19 16.66
N TYR A 285 -15.08 -1.43 15.69
CA TYR A 285 -15.03 -2.55 14.76
C TYR A 285 -15.16 -1.98 13.35
N ASP A 286 -14.06 -1.96 12.59
CA ASP A 286 -14.05 -1.50 11.20
C ASP A 286 -13.88 -2.69 10.27
N ILE A 287 -14.79 -2.83 9.31
CA ILE A 287 -14.73 -3.85 8.26
C ILE A 287 -14.75 -3.10 6.94
N PHE A 288 -13.86 -3.48 6.02
CA PHE A 288 -13.82 -2.87 4.70
C PHE A 288 -13.61 -3.90 3.59
N TYR A 289 -14.11 -3.56 2.41
CA TYR A 289 -13.95 -4.31 1.18
C TYR A 289 -13.75 -3.32 0.03
N ARG A 290 -12.77 -3.59 -0.81
CA ARG A 290 -12.42 -2.81 -1.99
C ARG A 290 -12.11 -3.75 -3.14
N GLU A 291 -12.67 -3.46 -4.32
CA GLU A 291 -12.46 -4.27 -5.52
C GLU A 291 -12.23 -3.36 -6.73
N TYR A 292 -11.25 -3.73 -7.55
CA TYR A 292 -10.92 -3.06 -8.79
C TYR A 292 -11.28 -3.96 -9.96
N ARG A 293 -12.31 -3.57 -10.72
CA ARG A 293 -12.74 -4.25 -11.94
C ARG A 293 -12.43 -3.38 -13.15
N PRO A 294 -11.55 -3.81 -14.06
CA PRO A 294 -11.25 -3.04 -15.26
C PRO A 294 -12.44 -3.05 -16.21
N ILE A 295 -12.76 -1.89 -16.80
CA ILE A 295 -13.92 -1.71 -17.70
C ILE A 295 -13.59 -2.18 -19.13
N GLN A 296 -12.32 -2.13 -19.55
CA GLN A 296 -11.86 -2.61 -20.85
C GLN A 296 -10.94 -3.83 -20.68
N GLN A 297 -11.13 -4.83 -21.56
CA GLN A 297 -10.23 -5.97 -21.67
C GLN A 297 -8.83 -5.49 -22.10
N PRO A 298 -7.75 -6.15 -21.65
CA PRO A 298 -6.40 -5.81 -22.11
C PRO A 298 -6.36 -5.82 -23.65
N ALA A 299 -5.79 -4.77 -24.23
CA ALA A 299 -5.28 -4.89 -25.59
C ALA A 299 -4.20 -5.96 -25.53
N LEU A 300 -4.43 -7.09 -26.21
CA LEU A 300 -3.36 -8.06 -26.48
C LEU A 300 -2.30 -7.29 -27.29
N VAL A 301 -1.15 -7.02 -26.66
CA VAL A 301 0.05 -6.57 -27.37
C VAL A 301 0.84 -7.81 -27.74
#